data_AF-A0A4Y2M243-F1
#
_entry.id   AF-A0A4Y2M243-F1
#
_cell.length_a   1.000
_cell.length_b   1.000
_cell.length_c   1.000
_cell.angle_alpha   90.00
_cell.angle_beta   90.00
_cell.angle_gamma   90.00
#
_symmetry.space_group_name_H-M   'P 1'
#
loop_
_entity.id
_entity.type
_entity.pdbx_description
1 polymer ?
#
loop_
_entity_poly.entity_id
_entity_poly.type
_entity_poly.pdbx_seq_one_letter_code
_entity_poly.pdbx_strand_id
1 'polypeptide(L)'
;MNLVIKIINSILAKALYHHQFKDFLEEIDNQFSDLLLHNKVRWLSRGNVLQRFALCLREIKTFLNEKNIDHPELEEDKWLQKFNFMVDTIMKLNELNLKLQGKGNHAYVLLEELHSFKKHEGWIAERFEQFKTNKSTLAFIVHPLNTNTKEINIEPFGIDAGSLQMQLLDLKTKDLWSGKFTELKSKLEELEVQKCMHIAQHKWTALKGIPQVETLIFGAWNSLPECYSEVKKLAYGALTIFGRHI
;
A
#
# COMPACT_ATOMS: atom_id res chain seq x y z
N MET A 1 0.65 14.76 -9.99
CA MET A 1 1.41 15.87 -9.36
C MET A 1 0.61 17.17 -9.22
N ASN A 2 -0.12 17.64 -10.24
CA ASN A 2 -0.87 18.90 -10.15
C ASN A 2 -1.91 18.92 -9.00
N LEU A 3 -2.65 17.83 -8.81
CA LEU A 3 -3.61 17.71 -7.71
C LEU A 3 -2.93 17.80 -6.33
N VAL A 4 -1.84 17.06 -6.13
CA VAL A 4 -1.03 17.11 -4.89
C VAL A 4 -0.58 18.54 -4.58
N ILE A 5 -0.06 19.26 -5.57
CA ILE A 5 0.37 20.66 -5.39
C ILE A 5 -0.83 21.55 -5.04
N LYS A 6 -1.98 21.34 -5.69
CA LYS A 6 -3.21 22.09 -5.41
C LYS A 6 -3.67 21.90 -3.96
N ILE A 7 -3.65 20.67 -3.46
CA ILE A 7 -4.02 20.32 -2.09
C ILE A 7 -3.03 20.92 -1.08
N ILE A 8 -1.73 20.73 -1.31
CA ILE A 8 -0.70 21.32 -0.42
C ILE A 8 -0.86 22.84 -0.36
N ASN A 9 -1.08 23.49 -1.50
CA ASN A 9 -1.29 24.93 -1.53
C ASN A 9 -2.59 25.35 -0.86
N SER A 10 -3.68 24.56 -0.91
CA SER A 10 -4.93 24.93 -0.23
C SER A 10 -4.79 24.90 1.30
N ILE A 11 -3.96 23.99 1.82
CA ILE A 11 -3.62 23.90 3.25
C ILE A 11 -2.64 25.01 3.64
N LEU A 12 -1.55 25.17 2.89
CA LEU A 12 -0.44 26.06 3.26
C LEU A 12 -0.66 27.55 2.92
N ALA A 13 -1.52 27.88 1.96
CA ALA A 13 -1.74 29.28 1.56
C ALA A 13 -2.57 30.08 2.58
N LYS A 14 -3.32 29.42 3.46
CA LYS A 14 -4.12 30.08 4.50
C LYS A 14 -3.41 29.90 5.84
N ALA A 15 -2.97 31.00 6.46
CA ALA A 15 -2.23 30.98 7.72
C ALA A 15 -2.93 30.16 8.82
N LEU A 16 -4.26 30.29 8.95
CA LEU A 16 -5.05 29.51 9.90
C LEU A 16 -5.01 28.01 9.61
N TYR A 17 -5.15 27.61 8.34
CA TYR A 17 -5.18 26.19 7.98
C TYR A 17 -3.80 25.56 8.15
N HIS A 18 -2.76 26.30 7.78
CA HIS A 18 -1.39 25.87 8.00
C HIS A 18 -1.12 25.64 9.48
N HIS A 19 -1.43 26.61 10.35
CA HIS A 19 -1.27 26.47 11.79
C HIS A 19 -2.03 25.25 12.34
N GLN A 20 -3.32 25.14 12.03
CA GLN A 20 -4.15 24.03 12.50
C GLN A 20 -3.65 22.67 12.00
N PHE A 21 -3.11 22.60 10.79
CA PHE A 21 -2.54 21.36 10.27
C PHE A 21 -1.24 21.00 10.98
N LYS A 22 -0.40 21.98 11.34
CA LYS A 22 0.82 21.73 12.14
C LYS A 22 0.48 21.24 13.54
N ASP A 23 -0.45 21.91 14.22
CA ASP A 23 -0.91 21.47 15.54
C ASP A 23 -1.43 20.03 15.49
N PHE A 24 -2.22 19.71 14.46
CA PHE A 24 -2.72 18.37 14.24
C PHE A 24 -1.60 17.34 14.05
N LEU A 25 -0.56 17.67 13.27
CA LEU A 25 0.58 16.77 13.08
C LEU A 25 1.39 16.57 14.38
N GLU A 26 1.53 17.62 15.19
CA GLU A 26 2.23 17.56 16.47
C GLU A 26 1.44 16.73 17.51
N GLU A 27 0.12 16.90 17.58
CA GLU A 27 -0.75 16.15 18.52
C GLU A 27 -0.72 14.64 18.28
N ILE A 28 -0.58 14.21 17.03
CA ILE A 28 -0.49 12.78 16.69
C ILE A 28 0.94 12.23 16.72
N ASP A 29 1.91 13.05 17.13
CA ASP A 29 3.34 12.71 17.13
C ASP A 29 3.81 12.21 15.75
N ASN A 30 3.42 12.94 14.70
CA ASN A 30 3.82 12.58 13.34
C ASN A 30 5.33 12.81 13.16
N GLN A 31 5.97 11.95 12.36
CA GLN A 31 7.40 12.12 12.01
C GLN A 31 7.71 13.44 11.30
N PHE A 32 6.70 14.12 10.76
CA PHE A 32 6.81 15.45 10.17
C PHE A 32 5.97 16.45 10.94
N SER A 33 6.56 17.61 11.24
CA SER A 33 5.84 18.75 11.82
C SER A 33 5.18 19.66 10.79
N ASP A 34 5.40 19.43 9.49
CA ASP A 34 4.85 20.27 8.42
C ASP A 34 4.92 19.62 7.02
N LEU A 35 4.06 20.07 6.11
CA LEU A 35 4.14 19.76 4.68
C LEU A 35 5.27 20.55 4.00
N LEU A 36 5.70 20.06 2.84
CA LEU A 36 6.69 20.75 2.01
C LEU A 36 6.00 21.58 0.95
N LEU A 37 6.37 22.86 0.85
CA LEU A 37 6.00 23.70 -0.28
C LEU A 37 6.71 23.21 -1.56
N HIS A 38 5.96 23.17 -2.65
CA HIS A 38 6.55 22.91 -3.96
C HIS A 38 7.34 24.14 -4.42
N ASN A 39 8.67 24.01 -4.48
CA ASN A 39 9.51 24.97 -5.18
C ASN A 39 9.81 24.42 -6.59
N LYS A 40 9.45 25.19 -7.63
CA LYS A 40 9.62 24.80 -9.05
C LYS A 40 11.08 24.55 -9.46
N VAL A 41 12.06 25.03 -8.68
CA VAL A 41 13.47 25.16 -9.08
C VAL A 41 14.33 23.91 -8.84
N ARG A 42 13.85 22.90 -8.07
CA ARG A 42 14.59 21.64 -7.86
C ARG A 42 13.70 20.42 -8.07
N TRP A 43 14.18 19.44 -8.82
CA TRP A 43 13.44 18.19 -9.03
C TRP A 43 13.50 17.28 -7.79
N LEU A 44 14.60 17.30 -7.03
CA LEU A 44 14.71 16.59 -5.74
C LEU A 44 13.61 17.02 -4.76
N SER A 45 13.27 18.31 -4.71
CA SER A 45 12.17 18.79 -3.87
C SER A 45 10.80 18.29 -4.33
N ARG A 46 10.64 17.93 -5.62
CA ARG A 46 9.39 17.33 -6.11
C ARG A 46 9.18 15.93 -5.54
N GLY A 47 10.23 15.11 -5.51
CA GLY A 47 10.14 13.78 -4.92
C GLY A 47 9.91 13.84 -3.40
N ASN A 48 10.60 14.73 -2.70
CA ASN A 48 10.38 14.90 -1.26
C ASN A 48 8.97 15.40 -0.93
N VAL A 49 8.42 16.31 -1.74
CA VAL A 49 7.04 16.78 -1.60
C VAL A 49 6.05 15.63 -1.80
N LEU A 50 6.23 14.80 -2.83
CA LEU A 50 5.36 13.64 -3.08
C LEU A 50 5.46 12.60 -1.97
N GLN A 51 6.68 12.30 -1.53
CA GLN A 51 6.91 11.35 -0.44
C GLN A 51 6.27 11.82 0.85
N ARG A 52 6.45 13.11 1.21
CA ARG A 52 5.82 13.66 2.40
C ARG A 52 4.30 13.66 2.28
N PHE A 53 3.77 14.01 1.11
CA PHE A 53 2.34 13.92 0.86
C PHE A 53 1.80 12.50 1.00
N ALA A 54 2.52 11.49 0.48
CA ALA A 54 2.13 10.09 0.60
C ALA A 54 2.15 9.61 2.06
N LEU A 55 3.21 9.97 2.80
CA LEU A 55 3.37 9.61 4.21
C LEU A 55 2.37 10.33 5.13
N CYS A 56 1.92 11.52 4.74
CA CYS A 56 0.89 12.29 5.43
C CYS A 56 -0.50 12.14 4.79
N LEU A 57 -0.70 11.20 3.86
CA LEU A 57 -1.92 11.15 3.02
C LEU A 57 -3.18 11.01 3.89
N ARG A 58 -3.08 10.19 4.93
CA ARG A 58 -4.17 9.96 5.89
C ARG A 58 -4.50 11.24 6.64
N GLU A 59 -3.50 11.92 7.16
CA GLU A 59 -3.63 13.18 7.90
C GLU A 59 -4.21 14.28 7.01
N ILE A 60 -3.75 14.36 5.77
CA ILE A 60 -4.25 15.30 4.76
C ILE A 60 -5.74 15.03 4.47
N LYS A 61 -6.14 13.78 4.24
CA LYS A 61 -7.55 13.41 4.05
C LYS A 61 -8.40 13.84 5.25
N THR A 62 -7.96 13.51 6.46
CA THR A 62 -8.66 13.89 7.70
C THR A 62 -8.86 15.39 7.79
N PHE A 63 -7.80 16.17 7.56
CA PHE A 63 -7.86 17.62 7.65
C PHE A 63 -8.77 18.24 6.59
N LEU A 64 -8.71 17.74 5.35
CA LEU A 64 -9.57 18.23 4.25
C LEU A 64 -11.05 17.98 4.54
N ASN A 65 -11.39 16.81 5.09
CA ASN A 65 -12.75 16.46 5.48
C ASN A 65 -13.28 17.41 6.58
N GLU A 66 -12.47 17.72 7.60
CA GLU A 66 -12.83 18.69 8.64
C GLU A 66 -13.12 20.08 8.05
N LYS A 67 -12.37 20.48 7.02
CA LYS A 67 -12.57 21.77 6.33
C LYS A 67 -13.66 21.75 5.25
N ASN A 68 -14.37 20.63 5.10
CA ASN A 68 -15.35 20.42 4.02
C ASN A 68 -14.76 20.68 2.61
N ILE A 69 -13.49 20.30 2.41
CA ILE A 69 -12.80 20.40 1.12
C ILE A 69 -12.78 19.00 0.50
N ASP A 70 -13.60 18.81 -0.52
CA ASP A 70 -13.73 17.51 -1.18
C ASP A 70 -12.68 17.31 -2.29
N HIS A 71 -12.10 16.12 -2.30
CA HIS A 71 -11.14 15.65 -3.29
C HIS A 71 -11.39 14.15 -3.55
N PRO A 72 -12.40 13.81 -4.37
CA PRO A 72 -12.83 12.42 -4.58
C PRO A 72 -11.71 11.54 -5.18
N GLU A 73 -10.73 12.14 -5.86
CA GLU A 73 -9.58 11.41 -6.39
C GLU A 73 -8.73 10.76 -5.28
N LEU A 74 -8.75 11.31 -4.06
CA LEU A 74 -8.04 10.71 -2.93
C LEU A 74 -8.71 9.43 -2.43
N GLU A 75 -9.99 9.21 -2.73
CA GLU A 75 -10.73 7.97 -2.40
C GLU A 75 -10.80 6.98 -3.56
N GLU A 76 -10.35 7.37 -4.77
CA GLU A 76 -10.32 6.48 -5.93
C GLU A 76 -9.10 5.54 -5.90
N ASP A 77 -9.32 4.24 -5.71
CA ASP A 77 -8.26 3.21 -5.70
C ASP A 77 -7.31 3.29 -6.91
N LYS A 78 -7.86 3.55 -8.09
CA LYS A 78 -7.09 3.64 -9.33
C LYS A 78 -6.16 4.85 -9.34
N TRP A 79 -6.57 5.96 -8.71
CA TRP A 79 -5.73 7.13 -8.55
C TRP A 79 -4.64 6.88 -7.51
N LEU A 80 -5.00 6.30 -6.36
CA LEU A 80 -4.07 5.95 -5.28
C LEU A 80 -2.95 5.02 -5.76
N GLN A 81 -3.29 3.99 -6.52
CA GLN A 81 -2.31 3.07 -7.11
C GLN A 81 -1.33 3.80 -8.03
N LYS A 82 -1.84 4.64 -8.94
CA LYS A 82 -1.00 5.46 -9.83
C LYS A 82 -0.12 6.45 -9.05
N PHE A 83 -0.67 7.03 -7.99
CA PHE A 83 0.02 7.98 -7.14
C PHE A 83 1.17 7.30 -6.38
N ASN A 84 0.92 6.18 -5.70
CA ASN A 84 1.95 5.43 -4.97
C ASN A 84 3.05 4.95 -5.92
N PHE A 85 2.69 4.40 -7.08
CA PHE A 85 3.67 4.00 -8.10
C PHE A 85 4.55 5.18 -8.55
N MET A 86 3.96 6.36 -8.73
CA MET A 86 4.68 7.58 -9.07
C MET A 86 5.63 8.00 -7.95
N VAL A 87 5.21 7.93 -6.68
CA VAL A 87 6.04 8.25 -5.52
C VAL A 87 7.25 7.31 -5.44
N ASP A 88 7.03 6.00 -5.55
CA ASP A 88 8.10 5.00 -5.49
C ASP A 88 9.13 5.20 -6.60
N THR A 89 8.66 5.41 -7.84
CA THR A 89 9.52 5.67 -9.00
C THR A 89 10.36 6.93 -8.80
N ILE A 90 9.73 8.02 -8.35
CA ILE A 90 10.41 9.30 -8.14
C ILE A 90 11.40 9.20 -6.97
N MET A 91 11.07 8.46 -5.91
CA MET A 91 12.00 8.23 -4.80
C MET A 91 13.23 7.45 -5.26
N LYS A 92 13.06 6.44 -6.11
CA LYS A 92 14.20 5.72 -6.66
C LYS A 92 15.09 6.58 -7.56
N LEU A 93 14.48 7.44 -8.38
CA LEU A 93 15.20 8.43 -9.18
C LEU A 93 15.97 9.43 -8.30
N ASN A 94 15.33 9.90 -7.20
CA ASN A 94 15.96 10.77 -6.21
C ASN A 94 17.19 10.09 -5.58
N GLU A 95 17.07 8.82 -5.15
CA GLU A 95 18.18 8.03 -4.61
C GLU A 95 19.34 7.93 -5.59
N LEU A 96 19.07 7.53 -6.84
CA LEU A 96 20.09 7.43 -7.88
C LEU A 96 20.79 8.78 -8.05
N ASN A 97 20.04 9.87 -8.18
CA ASN A 97 20.67 11.17 -8.40
C ASN A 97 21.49 11.66 -7.22
N LEU A 98 21.06 11.41 -5.97
CA LEU A 98 21.89 11.73 -4.80
C LEU A 98 23.22 10.97 -4.85
N LYS A 99 23.17 9.70 -5.24
CA LYS A 99 24.39 8.91 -5.44
C LYS A 99 25.25 9.46 -6.56
N LEU A 100 24.68 9.85 -7.71
CA LEU A 100 25.42 10.42 -8.83
C LEU A 100 26.04 11.80 -8.51
N GLN A 101 25.41 12.58 -7.62
CA GLN A 101 25.88 13.89 -7.18
C GLN A 101 26.95 13.85 -6.07
N GLY A 102 27.29 12.67 -5.54
CA GLY A 102 28.33 12.51 -4.52
C GLY A 102 29.69 13.05 -4.98
N LYS A 103 30.31 13.92 -4.19
CA LYS A 103 31.67 14.40 -4.47
C LYS A 103 32.66 13.24 -4.31
N GLY A 104 33.53 13.04 -5.29
CA GLY A 104 34.58 12.00 -5.26
C GLY A 104 34.21 10.66 -5.89
N ASN A 105 33.05 10.55 -6.56
CA ASN A 105 32.70 9.33 -7.27
C ASN A 105 33.58 9.12 -8.50
N HIS A 106 34.30 8.01 -8.53
CA HIS A 106 34.98 7.56 -9.73
C HIS A 106 33.96 7.13 -10.80
N ALA A 107 34.31 7.30 -12.08
CA ALA A 107 33.43 6.97 -13.20
C ALA A 107 32.88 5.53 -13.16
N TYR A 108 33.66 4.57 -12.65
CA TYR A 108 33.22 3.19 -12.50
C TYR A 108 32.06 3.05 -11.49
N VAL A 109 32.09 3.76 -10.36
CA VAL A 109 31.02 3.75 -9.34
C VAL A 109 29.73 4.32 -9.91
N LEU A 110 29.83 5.39 -10.70
CA LEU A 110 28.67 5.98 -11.39
C LEU A 110 28.07 5.01 -12.41
N LEU A 111 28.91 4.26 -13.13
CA LEU A 111 28.47 3.24 -14.08
C LEU A 111 27.79 2.05 -13.37
N GLU A 112 28.32 1.60 -12.23
CA GLU A 112 27.69 0.54 -11.42
C GLU A 112 26.32 0.97 -10.88
N GLU A 113 26.20 2.20 -10.37
CA GLU A 113 24.92 2.74 -9.89
C GLU A 113 23.89 2.89 -11.01
N LEU A 114 24.31 3.34 -12.20
CA LEU A 114 23.44 3.39 -13.38
C LEU A 114 23.01 1.99 -13.84
N HIS A 115 23.92 1.02 -13.84
CA HIS A 115 23.62 -0.36 -14.22
C HIS A 115 22.67 -1.03 -13.23
N SER A 116 22.89 -0.81 -11.93
CA SER A 116 22.01 -1.26 -10.84
C SER A 116 20.61 -0.64 -10.95
N PHE A 117 20.53 0.67 -11.22
CA PHE A 117 19.26 1.35 -11.42
C PHE A 117 18.50 0.83 -12.65
N LYS A 118 19.19 0.60 -13.78
CA LYS A 118 18.58 0.04 -14.99
C LYS A 118 17.97 -1.35 -14.75
N LYS A 119 18.63 -2.18 -13.95
CA LYS A 119 18.08 -3.47 -13.51
C LYS A 119 16.83 -3.28 -12.63
N HIS A 120 16.84 -2.27 -11.77
CA HIS A 120 15.72 -1.96 -10.88
C HIS A 120 14.50 -1.37 -11.62
N GLU A 121 14.71 -0.55 -12.65
CA GLU A 121 13.64 -0.03 -13.52
C GLU A 121 12.91 -1.18 -14.23
N GLY A 122 13.66 -2.16 -14.76
CA GLY A 122 13.09 -3.39 -15.32
C GLY A 122 12.24 -4.16 -14.30
N TRP A 123 12.76 -4.32 -13.08
CA TRP A 123 12.04 -4.99 -11.99
C TRP A 123 10.75 -4.24 -11.57
N ILE A 124 10.77 -2.90 -11.50
CA ILE A 124 9.58 -2.10 -11.17
C ILE A 124 8.49 -2.25 -12.24
N ALA A 125 8.88 -2.19 -13.52
CA ALA A 125 7.96 -2.37 -14.64
C ALA A 125 7.36 -3.78 -14.62
N GLU A 126 8.20 -4.79 -14.42
CA GLU A 126 7.76 -6.19 -14.29
C GLU A 126 6.81 -6.37 -13.11
N ARG A 127 7.13 -5.79 -11.94
CA ARG A 127 6.30 -5.86 -10.74
C ARG A 127 4.94 -5.15 -10.91
N PHE A 128 4.90 -4.02 -11.61
CA PHE A 128 3.65 -3.33 -11.92
C PHE A 128 2.76 -4.16 -12.87
N GLU A 129 3.36 -4.80 -13.86
CA GLU A 129 2.62 -5.74 -14.71
C GLU A 129 2.17 -6.96 -13.92
N GLN A 130 2.97 -7.50 -12.99
CA GLN A 130 2.56 -8.54 -12.07
C GLN A 130 1.36 -8.12 -11.19
N PHE A 131 1.28 -6.86 -10.75
CA PHE A 131 0.10 -6.36 -10.02
C PHE A 131 -1.17 -6.34 -10.88
N LYS A 132 -1.05 -5.96 -12.15
CA LYS A 132 -2.19 -5.97 -13.08
C LYS A 132 -2.63 -7.39 -13.41
N THR A 133 -1.69 -8.30 -13.65
CA THR A 133 -1.96 -9.67 -14.08
C THR A 133 -2.46 -10.55 -12.93
N ASN A 134 -2.04 -10.28 -11.69
CA ASN A 134 -2.40 -11.08 -10.52
C ASN A 134 -3.54 -10.47 -9.67
N LYS A 135 -4.37 -9.59 -10.24
CA LYS A 135 -5.52 -8.98 -9.53
C LYS A 135 -6.44 -10.03 -8.88
N SER A 136 -6.75 -11.09 -9.60
CA SER A 136 -7.61 -12.17 -9.09
C SER A 136 -6.90 -13.00 -8.00
N THR A 137 -5.58 -13.19 -8.10
CA THR A 137 -4.77 -13.81 -7.03
C THR A 137 -4.73 -12.95 -5.76
N LEU A 138 -4.73 -11.63 -5.88
CA LEU A 138 -4.85 -10.71 -4.74
C LEU A 138 -6.24 -10.77 -4.09
N ALA A 139 -7.28 -10.80 -4.92
CA ALA A 139 -8.66 -10.97 -4.43
C ALA A 139 -8.84 -12.30 -3.68
N PHE A 140 -8.13 -13.36 -4.08
CA PHE A 140 -8.17 -14.66 -3.41
C PHE A 140 -7.73 -14.60 -1.94
N ILE A 141 -6.74 -13.78 -1.60
CA ILE A 141 -6.21 -13.68 -0.23
C ILE A 141 -7.29 -13.22 0.76
N VAL A 142 -8.18 -12.32 0.31
CA VAL A 142 -9.22 -11.69 1.12
C VAL A 142 -10.59 -12.35 0.89
N HIS A 143 -10.81 -12.94 -0.30
CA HIS A 143 -12.08 -13.53 -0.73
C HIS A 143 -11.88 -14.91 -1.38
N PRO A 144 -11.35 -15.90 -0.65
CA PRO A 144 -10.96 -17.18 -1.25
C PRO A 144 -12.13 -17.99 -1.80
N LEU A 145 -13.33 -17.82 -1.24
CA LEU A 145 -14.53 -18.56 -1.63
C LEU A 145 -15.24 -17.97 -2.86
N ASN A 146 -15.04 -16.67 -3.10
CA ASN A 146 -15.77 -15.92 -4.13
C ASN A 146 -14.90 -15.57 -5.34
N THR A 147 -13.59 -15.80 -5.25
CA THR A 147 -12.67 -15.52 -6.36
C THR A 147 -12.87 -16.53 -7.49
N ASN A 148 -12.89 -16.04 -8.74
CA ASN A 148 -12.94 -16.89 -9.91
C ASN A 148 -11.63 -17.68 -10.02
N THR A 149 -11.68 -18.97 -9.71
CA THR A 149 -10.51 -19.86 -9.68
C THR A 149 -9.88 -20.06 -11.06
N LYS A 150 -10.60 -19.77 -12.14
CA LYS A 150 -10.10 -19.84 -13.52
C LYS A 150 -9.21 -18.66 -13.91
N GLU A 151 -9.28 -17.57 -13.15
CA GLU A 151 -8.50 -16.34 -13.37
C GLU A 151 -7.31 -16.21 -12.41
N ILE A 152 -7.12 -17.17 -11.50
CA ILE A 152 -5.99 -17.19 -10.59
C ILE A 152 -4.77 -17.71 -11.35
N ASN A 153 -3.73 -16.89 -11.42
CA ASN A 153 -2.45 -17.32 -11.97
C ASN A 153 -1.72 -18.18 -10.93
N ILE A 154 -1.64 -19.50 -11.19
CA ILE A 154 -1.05 -20.48 -10.28
C ILE A 154 0.33 -20.98 -10.73
N GLU A 155 0.71 -20.70 -11.98
CA GLU A 155 1.99 -21.13 -12.58
C GLU A 155 3.22 -20.67 -11.78
N PRO A 156 3.30 -19.43 -11.26
CA PRO A 156 4.49 -18.94 -10.53
C PRO A 156 4.76 -19.68 -9.22
N PHE A 157 3.78 -20.43 -8.71
CA PHE A 157 3.83 -21.05 -7.38
C PHE A 157 4.03 -22.56 -7.42
N GLY A 158 4.14 -23.16 -8.61
CA GLY A 158 4.30 -24.61 -8.77
C GLY A 158 3.12 -25.41 -8.19
N ILE A 159 1.91 -24.85 -8.28
CA ILE A 159 0.69 -25.46 -7.71
C ILE A 159 0.09 -26.44 -8.71
N ASP A 160 -0.34 -27.60 -8.22
CA ASP A 160 -1.11 -28.55 -9.01
C ASP A 160 -2.56 -28.09 -9.17
N ALA A 161 -2.98 -27.83 -10.41
CA ALA A 161 -4.30 -27.27 -10.72
C ALA A 161 -5.45 -28.22 -10.32
N GLY A 162 -5.28 -29.53 -10.47
CA GLY A 162 -6.29 -30.52 -10.14
C GLY A 162 -6.52 -30.63 -8.63
N SER A 163 -5.43 -30.73 -7.87
CA SER A 163 -5.43 -30.74 -6.41
C SER A 163 -5.98 -29.44 -5.83
N LEU A 164 -5.58 -28.28 -6.37
CA LEU A 164 -6.12 -26.99 -5.96
C LEU A 164 -7.63 -26.92 -6.16
N GLN A 165 -8.14 -27.36 -7.31
CA GLN A 165 -9.58 -27.37 -7.58
C GLN A 165 -10.35 -28.27 -6.60
N MET A 166 -9.82 -29.47 -6.31
CA MET A 166 -10.43 -30.38 -5.33
C MET A 166 -10.43 -29.78 -3.92
N GLN A 167 -9.30 -29.20 -3.49
CA GLN A 167 -9.18 -28.55 -2.18
C GLN A 167 -10.12 -27.35 -2.06
N LEU A 168 -10.26 -26.53 -3.11
CA LEU A 168 -11.18 -25.38 -3.11
C LEU A 168 -12.65 -25.81 -3.12
N LEU A 169 -12.99 -26.91 -3.79
CA LEU A 169 -14.34 -27.47 -3.76
C LEU A 169 -14.69 -27.96 -2.34
N ASP A 170 -13.80 -28.74 -1.72
CA ASP A 170 -13.95 -29.23 -0.35
C ASP A 170 -13.97 -28.09 0.69
N LEU A 171 -13.17 -27.05 0.48
CA LEU A 171 -13.17 -25.85 1.33
C LEU A 171 -14.49 -25.09 1.26
N LYS A 172 -15.13 -25.04 0.08
CA LYS A 172 -16.44 -24.38 -0.13
C LYS A 172 -17.61 -25.15 0.46
N THR A 173 -17.54 -26.49 0.49
CA THR A 173 -18.61 -27.34 1.01
C THR A 173 -18.56 -27.53 2.52
N LYS A 174 -17.45 -27.16 3.17
CA LYS A 174 -17.29 -27.24 4.63
C LYS A 174 -17.72 -25.96 5.32
N ASP A 175 -18.84 -26.05 6.04
CA ASP A 175 -19.43 -24.96 6.84
C ASP A 175 -18.45 -24.32 7.84
N LEU A 176 -17.50 -25.10 8.36
CA LEU A 176 -16.47 -24.62 9.27
C LEU A 176 -15.57 -23.56 8.62
N TRP A 177 -15.09 -23.81 7.40
CA TRP A 177 -14.15 -22.92 6.71
C TRP A 177 -14.86 -21.76 6.05
N SER A 178 -16.07 -21.98 5.53
CA SER A 178 -16.93 -20.91 5.05
C SER A 178 -17.25 -19.91 6.17
N GLY A 179 -17.58 -20.39 7.37
CA GLY A 179 -17.77 -19.55 8.55
C GLY A 179 -16.52 -18.76 8.93
N LYS A 180 -15.35 -19.42 8.95
CA LYS A 180 -14.09 -18.79 9.36
C LYS A 180 -13.61 -17.69 8.41
N PHE A 181 -13.70 -17.90 7.10
CA PHE A 181 -13.33 -16.86 6.13
C PHE A 181 -14.37 -15.74 6.05
N THR A 182 -15.65 -16.04 6.32
CA THR A 182 -16.67 -15.02 6.50
C THR A 182 -16.37 -14.17 7.74
N GLU A 183 -15.99 -14.79 8.85
CA GLU A 183 -15.58 -14.08 10.07
C GLU A 183 -14.32 -13.22 9.85
N LEU A 184 -13.30 -13.75 9.15
CA LEU A 184 -12.13 -12.97 8.76
C LEU A 184 -12.55 -11.72 7.98
N LYS A 185 -13.42 -11.90 6.98
CA LYS A 185 -13.92 -10.79 6.16
C LYS A 185 -14.62 -9.74 7.02
N SER A 186 -15.55 -10.15 7.88
CA SER A 186 -16.26 -9.23 8.78
C SER A 186 -15.30 -8.50 9.71
N LYS A 187 -14.26 -9.18 10.24
CA LYS A 187 -13.22 -8.53 11.05
C LYS A 187 -12.42 -7.50 10.26
N LEU A 188 -12.06 -7.79 9.00
CA LEU A 188 -11.35 -6.83 8.15
C LEU A 188 -12.21 -5.59 7.85
N GLU A 189 -13.50 -5.79 7.57
CA GLU A 189 -14.46 -4.70 7.38
C GLU A 189 -14.67 -3.90 8.67
N GLU A 190 -14.81 -4.59 9.81
CA GLU A 190 -14.97 -3.96 11.13
C GLU A 190 -13.74 -3.15 11.53
N LEU A 191 -12.52 -3.65 11.28
CA LEU A 191 -11.30 -2.89 11.50
C LEU A 191 -11.28 -1.60 10.68
N GLU A 192 -11.74 -1.65 9.44
CA GLU A 192 -11.81 -0.46 8.60
C GLU A 192 -12.83 0.55 9.12
N VAL A 193 -13.99 0.06 9.59
CA VAL A 193 -15.00 0.89 10.27
C VAL A 193 -14.49 1.47 11.59
N GLN A 194 -13.80 0.68 12.42
CA GLN A 194 -13.21 1.12 13.68
C GLN A 194 -12.14 2.18 13.44
N LYS A 195 -11.26 1.98 12.44
CA LYS A 195 -10.31 3.01 12.01
C LYS A 195 -11.05 4.29 11.65
N CYS A 196 -12.06 4.22 10.79
CA CYS A 196 -12.88 5.37 10.39
C CYS A 196 -13.56 6.07 11.58
N MET A 197 -14.11 5.32 12.54
CA MET A 197 -14.73 5.87 13.76
C MET A 197 -13.71 6.54 14.67
N HIS A 198 -12.55 5.92 14.92
CA HIS A 198 -11.49 6.52 15.72
C HIS A 198 -10.90 7.77 15.05
N ILE A 199 -10.81 7.77 13.72
CA ILE A 199 -10.46 8.94 12.92
C ILE A 199 -11.51 10.05 13.10
N ALA A 200 -12.80 9.74 12.97
CA ALA A 200 -13.90 10.70 13.12
C ALA A 200 -14.03 11.26 14.56
N GLN A 201 -13.60 10.50 15.56
CA GLN A 201 -13.63 10.89 16.98
C GLN A 201 -12.32 11.51 17.46
N HIS A 202 -11.33 11.71 16.58
CA HIS A 202 -9.99 12.21 16.92
C HIS A 202 -9.28 11.38 18.02
N LYS A 203 -9.58 10.07 18.10
CA LYS A 203 -9.02 9.14 19.10
C LYS A 203 -7.78 8.44 18.54
N TRP A 204 -6.70 9.20 18.34
CA TRP A 204 -5.50 8.75 17.64
C TRP A 204 -4.68 7.69 18.37
N THR A 205 -4.64 7.73 19.70
CA THR A 205 -3.99 6.71 20.54
C THR A 205 -4.67 5.34 20.44
N ALA A 206 -5.97 5.31 20.15
CA ALA A 206 -6.72 4.07 19.97
C ALA A 206 -6.35 3.34 18.66
N LEU A 207 -5.90 4.08 17.62
CA LEU A 207 -5.43 3.47 16.37
C LEU A 207 -4.21 2.57 16.56
N LYS A 208 -3.36 2.85 17.55
CA LYS A 208 -2.18 2.01 17.89
C LYS A 208 -2.58 0.63 18.44
N GLY A 209 -3.80 0.49 18.96
CA GLY A 209 -4.33 -0.77 19.49
C GLY A 209 -5.03 -1.66 18.44
N ILE A 210 -5.19 -1.17 17.21
CA ILE A 210 -5.88 -1.89 16.14
C ILE A 210 -4.95 -3.00 15.58
N PRO A 211 -5.40 -4.28 15.54
CA PRO A 211 -4.62 -5.37 14.96
C PRO A 211 -4.22 -5.12 13.51
N GLN A 212 -3.01 -5.54 13.14
CA GLN A 212 -2.54 -5.49 11.76
C GLN A 212 -3.32 -6.47 10.86
N VAL A 213 -3.71 -5.99 9.67
CA VAL A 213 -4.49 -6.76 8.69
C VAL A 213 -3.76 -8.04 8.28
N GLU A 214 -2.44 -7.94 8.11
CA GLU A 214 -1.56 -9.03 7.73
C GLU A 214 -1.55 -10.14 8.79
N THR A 215 -1.58 -9.77 10.08
CA THR A 215 -1.60 -10.72 11.20
C THR A 215 -2.89 -11.55 11.22
N LEU A 216 -4.02 -10.90 10.94
CA LEU A 216 -5.32 -11.57 10.87
C LEU A 216 -5.42 -12.50 9.66
N ILE A 217 -5.00 -12.02 8.49
CA ILE A 217 -4.97 -12.80 7.26
C ILE A 217 -4.07 -14.02 7.46
N PHE A 218 -2.84 -13.82 7.93
CA PHE A 218 -1.89 -14.91 8.17
C PHE A 218 -2.43 -15.93 9.19
N GLY A 219 -3.00 -15.47 10.30
CA GLY A 219 -3.60 -16.35 11.32
C GLY A 219 -4.75 -17.21 10.77
N ALA A 220 -5.60 -16.64 9.91
CA ALA A 220 -6.67 -17.39 9.26
C ALA A 220 -6.13 -18.47 8.32
N TRP A 221 -5.16 -18.13 7.45
CA TRP A 221 -4.56 -19.08 6.51
C TRP A 221 -3.73 -20.17 7.21
N ASN A 222 -3.01 -19.84 8.29
CA ASN A 222 -2.22 -20.80 9.06
C ASN A 222 -3.07 -21.84 9.79
N SER A 223 -4.32 -21.50 10.08
CA SER A 223 -5.24 -22.40 10.74
C SER A 223 -5.78 -23.53 9.85
N LEU A 224 -5.57 -23.46 8.52
CA LEU A 224 -5.97 -24.52 7.61
C LEU A 224 -5.13 -25.79 7.84
N PRO A 225 -5.76 -26.98 7.86
CA PRO A 225 -5.05 -28.26 7.90
C PRO A 225 -4.10 -28.44 6.71
N GLU A 226 -3.12 -29.32 6.90
CA GLU A 226 -2.12 -29.65 5.86
C GLU A 226 -2.73 -30.30 4.62
N CYS A 227 -3.94 -30.87 4.70
CA CYS A 227 -4.65 -31.36 3.50
C CYS A 227 -5.05 -30.24 2.52
N TYR A 228 -4.94 -28.96 2.92
CA TYR A 228 -5.11 -27.79 2.06
C TYR A 228 -3.75 -27.21 1.61
N SER A 229 -2.74 -28.05 1.42
CA SER A 229 -1.37 -27.62 1.11
C SER A 229 -1.28 -26.69 -0.10
N GLU A 230 -2.04 -26.93 -1.15
CA GLU A 230 -1.99 -26.14 -2.39
C GLU A 230 -2.68 -24.78 -2.21
N VAL A 231 -3.79 -24.77 -1.47
CA VAL A 231 -4.49 -23.56 -1.08
C VAL A 231 -3.61 -22.68 -0.17
N LYS A 232 -2.88 -23.29 0.78
CA LYS A 232 -1.92 -22.59 1.65
C LYS A 232 -0.72 -22.06 0.85
N LYS A 233 -0.15 -22.86 -0.07
CA LYS A 233 0.93 -22.43 -0.98
C LYS A 233 0.51 -21.23 -1.82
N LEU A 234 -0.71 -21.21 -2.36
CA LEU A 234 -1.23 -20.08 -3.11
C LEU A 234 -1.34 -18.82 -2.24
N ALA A 235 -1.91 -18.94 -1.06
CA ALA A 235 -2.09 -17.80 -0.15
C ALA A 235 -0.74 -17.23 0.31
N TYR A 236 0.20 -18.09 0.73
CA TYR A 236 1.53 -17.65 1.15
C TYR A 236 2.39 -17.16 -0.02
N GLY A 237 2.30 -17.81 -1.17
CA GLY A 237 2.92 -17.36 -2.41
C GLY A 237 2.44 -15.95 -2.77
N ALA A 238 1.13 -15.71 -2.74
CA ALA A 238 0.59 -14.38 -2.97
C ALA A 238 1.06 -13.38 -1.90
N LEU A 239 1.02 -13.73 -0.61
CA LEU A 239 1.49 -12.85 0.47
C LEU A 239 3.00 -12.52 0.36
N THR A 240 3.83 -13.44 -0.12
CA THR A 240 5.27 -13.23 -0.30
C THR A 240 5.61 -12.42 -1.56
N ILE A 241 4.81 -12.49 -2.62
CA ILE A 241 4.97 -11.57 -3.77
C ILE A 241 4.79 -10.12 -3.31
N PHE A 242 3.92 -9.87 -2.33
CA PHE A 242 3.48 -8.52 -1.95
C PHE A 242 3.97 -8.01 -0.58
N GLY A 243 4.49 -8.88 0.29
CA GLY A 243 5.10 -8.51 1.57
C GLY A 243 6.54 -8.05 1.42
N ARG A 244 6.96 -7.04 2.22
CA ARG A 244 8.37 -6.93 2.63
C ARG A 244 8.71 -8.26 3.32
N HIS A 245 9.85 -8.85 2.98
CA HIS A 245 10.37 -10.08 3.58
C HIS A 245 9.91 -10.25 5.03
N ILE A 246 9.12 -11.30 5.28
CA ILE A 246 8.84 -11.82 6.63
C ILE A 246 10.17 -12.20 7.28
#